data_AF-A0A0M4TTV7-F1
#
_entry.id   AF-A0A0M4TTV7-F1
#
_cell.length_a   1.000
_cell.length_b   1.000
_cell.length_c   1.000
_cell.angle_alpha   90.00
_cell.angle_beta   90.00
_cell.angle_gamma   90.00
#
_symmetry.space_group_name_H-M   'P 1'
#
loop_
_entity.id
_entity.type
_entity.pdbx_description
1 polymer ?
#
loop_
_entity_poly.entity_id
_entity_poly.type
_entity_poly.pdbx_seq_one_letter_code
_entity_poly.pdbx_strand_id
1 'polypeptide(L)'
;MAAAVIGFAGVANPIAAASSFRRRERKNLSQSRSALTGGSSSSELRSRASLRAGEQRRSRHGAKVRCVSISKDTPPTTTTLPLREIPGDYGLPFFGAFADKMAYYWTEKLPKFYENRRDKYKSTVYRMNTVPGPPGFPDPRVIILLDEKSFPILFDVSKVEKKDVFTGTYHPDFKYTGGYRVLPYLDPSEEKHALLKGFCFEVLKSSGRRVFPELHAKLAAVFDGWEAGLQKDGKTSATKDLGMATLRFIVTAFTGQDPTAPDVKHSLGAAAPTTSKLWLAPQILPIFVPPAGVPKLLIPLIELLIHTFPIPYFFVKSQHSKICDFFRSHAGHLLDVAESQFGLARDEALHNLVFYTIFNAWGGIDILFPILVRRVGSTSPEFQRELGAEVRRAIEANGGLNPAALRDMPTVQSAVWEALRIEPPVPFQYGRAKEDLIVESHEAAFQVKKGEMLAGYMPMACRDPKVFTDPDSYNPKRFLGDEGQKLVQYVLWSNGPETEDPTLANKQCPGKNFIVTLSQLFVAEIFSRFETIQVDYASGELRSLKRVS
;
A
#
# COMPACT_ATOMS: atom_id res chain seq x y z
N MET A 1 -16.48 -7.24 23.47
CA MET A 1 -16.78 -6.27 22.38
C MET A 1 -15.55 -5.86 21.59
N ALA A 2 -14.44 -5.39 22.20
CA ALA A 2 -13.20 -5.09 21.48
C ALA A 2 -12.66 -6.29 20.67
N ALA A 3 -12.72 -7.51 21.21
CA ALA A 3 -12.32 -8.73 20.49
C ALA A 3 -13.16 -9.04 19.23
N ALA A 4 -14.45 -8.66 19.22
CA ALA A 4 -15.31 -8.82 18.04
C ALA A 4 -14.96 -7.77 16.97
N VAL A 5 -14.60 -6.54 17.37
CA VAL A 5 -14.15 -5.46 16.47
C VAL A 5 -12.74 -5.73 15.91
N ILE A 6 -11.86 -6.37 16.70
CA ILE A 6 -10.48 -6.71 16.30
C ILE A 6 -10.42 -7.97 15.43
N GLY A 7 -11.33 -8.93 15.65
CA GLY A 7 -11.48 -10.10 14.78
C GLY A 7 -11.81 -9.74 13.32
N PHE A 8 -12.35 -8.55 13.08
CA PHE A 8 -12.66 -8.03 11.75
C PHE A 8 -11.45 -7.44 11.01
N ALA A 9 -10.35 -7.10 11.69
CA ALA A 9 -9.11 -6.66 11.05
C ALA A 9 -8.36 -7.80 10.32
N GLY A 10 -8.82 -9.06 10.47
CA GLY A 10 -8.25 -10.24 9.83
C GLY A 10 -9.05 -10.81 8.65
N VAL A 11 -10.05 -10.11 8.09
CA VAL A 11 -10.97 -10.71 7.12
C VAL A 11 -11.15 -9.86 5.85
N ALA A 12 -10.81 -10.50 4.72
CA ALA A 12 -11.16 -10.23 3.32
C ALA A 12 -11.26 -8.75 2.88
N ASN A 13 -10.24 -8.31 2.12
CA ASN A 13 -10.29 -7.10 1.31
C ASN A 13 -11.53 -7.13 0.37
N PRO A 14 -12.42 -6.11 0.39
CA PRO A 14 -13.60 -6.04 -0.48
C PRO A 14 -13.27 -6.10 -1.99
N ILE A 15 -12.03 -5.76 -2.40
CA ILE A 15 -11.55 -5.94 -3.79
C ILE A 15 -11.62 -7.42 -4.22
N ALA A 16 -11.47 -8.36 -3.27
CA ALA A 16 -11.52 -9.78 -3.56
C ALA A 16 -12.90 -10.27 -4.01
N ALA A 17 -13.97 -9.74 -3.41
CA ALA A 17 -15.34 -10.12 -3.73
C ALA A 17 -15.77 -9.64 -5.13
N ALA A 18 -15.25 -8.50 -5.60
CA ALA A 18 -15.55 -7.98 -6.94
C ALA A 18 -14.85 -8.80 -8.06
N SER A 19 -13.65 -9.31 -7.81
CA SER A 19 -12.88 -10.11 -8.78
C SER A 19 -13.49 -11.49 -9.06
N SER A 20 -14.09 -12.13 -8.04
CA SER A 20 -14.74 -13.44 -8.18
C SER A 20 -16.05 -13.35 -8.96
N PHE A 21 -16.78 -12.23 -8.83
CA PHE A 21 -18.01 -11.97 -9.59
C PHE A 21 -17.74 -11.81 -11.09
N ARG A 22 -16.72 -11.01 -11.46
CA ARG A 22 -16.32 -10.84 -12.87
C ARG A 22 -15.76 -12.13 -13.49
N ARG A 23 -15.12 -13.01 -12.70
CA ARG A 23 -14.67 -14.34 -13.19
C ARG A 23 -15.83 -15.28 -13.52
N ARG A 24 -16.97 -15.15 -12.81
CA ARG A 24 -18.22 -15.88 -13.11
C ARG A 24 -18.89 -15.34 -14.38
N GLU A 25 -18.95 -14.02 -14.56
CA GLU A 25 -19.49 -13.40 -15.78
C GLU A 25 -18.63 -13.72 -17.02
N ARG A 26 -17.30 -13.68 -16.90
CA ARG A 26 -16.39 -14.05 -18.00
C ARG A 26 -16.50 -15.53 -18.38
N LYS A 27 -16.71 -16.46 -17.44
CA LYS A 27 -16.98 -17.87 -17.75
C LYS A 27 -18.26 -18.03 -18.58
N ASN A 28 -19.33 -17.32 -18.21
CA ASN A 28 -20.60 -17.36 -18.93
C ASN A 28 -20.51 -16.71 -20.34
N LEU A 29 -19.71 -15.64 -20.49
CA LEU A 29 -19.44 -15.00 -21.78
C LEU A 29 -18.47 -15.78 -22.69
N SER A 30 -17.56 -16.57 -22.11
CA SER A 30 -16.66 -17.44 -22.87
C SER A 30 -17.37 -18.69 -23.42
N GLN A 31 -18.36 -19.22 -22.70
CA GLN A 31 -19.18 -20.33 -23.19
C GLN A 31 -20.10 -19.89 -24.33
N SER A 32 -20.63 -18.66 -24.32
CA SER A 32 -21.45 -18.12 -25.41
C SER A 32 -20.66 -17.71 -26.65
N ARG A 33 -19.36 -17.38 -26.54
CA ARG A 33 -18.49 -17.07 -27.69
C ARG A 33 -17.84 -18.28 -28.36
N SER A 34 -17.86 -19.45 -27.74
CA SER A 34 -17.33 -20.68 -28.36
C SER A 34 -18.22 -21.30 -29.45
N ALA A 35 -19.38 -20.70 -29.74
CA ALA A 35 -20.34 -21.19 -30.74
C ALA A 35 -20.33 -20.43 -32.08
N LEU A 36 -19.46 -19.42 -32.28
CA LEU A 36 -19.47 -18.63 -33.52
C LEU A 36 -18.06 -18.32 -34.01
N THR A 37 -17.84 -18.67 -35.29
CA THR A 37 -16.79 -18.26 -36.24
C THR A 37 -15.48 -19.05 -36.24
N GLY A 38 -15.33 -19.83 -37.32
CA GLY A 38 -14.07 -20.33 -37.83
C GLY A 38 -13.57 -19.49 -39.02
N GLY A 39 -12.29 -19.69 -39.34
CA GLY A 39 -11.70 -19.48 -40.66
C GLY A 39 -11.32 -18.06 -41.08
N SER A 40 -10.02 -17.74 -41.07
CA SER A 40 -9.19 -17.68 -42.29
C SER A 40 -7.90 -16.90 -42.06
N SER A 41 -6.87 -17.31 -42.80
CA SER A 41 -5.50 -16.80 -42.82
C SER A 41 -5.36 -15.48 -43.59
N SER A 42 -4.33 -14.68 -43.32
CA SER A 42 -3.28 -14.34 -44.30
C SER A 42 -2.28 -13.25 -43.85
N SER A 43 -1.03 -13.54 -44.21
CA SER A 43 0.08 -12.69 -44.67
C SER A 43 0.66 -11.54 -43.84
N GLU A 44 1.96 -11.72 -43.61
CA GLU A 44 3.04 -10.79 -43.31
C GLU A 44 3.05 -9.49 -44.14
N LEU A 45 3.57 -8.42 -43.54
CA LEU A 45 4.38 -7.42 -44.25
C LEU A 45 5.30 -6.69 -43.26
N ARG A 46 6.61 -6.90 -43.47
CA ARG A 46 7.71 -6.17 -42.84
C ARG A 46 7.87 -4.82 -43.53
N SER A 47 8.16 -3.75 -42.77
CA SER A 47 8.99 -2.67 -43.30
C SER A 47 9.93 -2.13 -42.20
N ARG A 48 11.20 -1.96 -42.61
CA ARG A 48 12.32 -1.39 -41.86
C ARG A 48 12.44 0.10 -42.21
N ALA A 49 12.77 0.93 -41.23
CA ALA A 49 13.47 2.21 -41.42
C ALA A 49 14.34 2.45 -40.18
N SER A 50 15.63 2.16 -40.24
CA SER A 50 16.75 3.03 -40.65
C SER A 50 17.02 4.19 -39.67
N LEU A 51 17.97 3.92 -38.78
CA LEU A 51 18.69 4.86 -37.93
C LEU A 51 19.45 5.91 -38.76
N ARG A 52 19.48 7.15 -38.28
CA ARG A 52 20.57 8.10 -38.55
C ARG A 52 21.05 8.71 -37.24
N ALA A 53 22.32 8.47 -36.96
CA ALA A 53 23.11 9.13 -35.94
C ALA A 53 23.48 10.55 -36.41
N GLY A 54 23.52 11.49 -35.46
CA GLY A 54 24.03 12.85 -35.65
C GLY A 54 24.81 13.26 -34.41
N GLU A 55 26.09 13.55 -34.62
CA GLU A 55 27.16 13.74 -33.64
C GLU A 55 27.00 14.95 -32.70
N GLN A 56 27.61 14.76 -31.53
CA GLN A 56 27.96 15.78 -30.54
C GLN A 56 28.94 16.82 -31.11
N ARG A 57 28.73 18.09 -30.76
CA ARG A 57 29.82 19.07 -30.69
C ARG A 57 29.73 19.88 -29.40
N ARG A 58 30.75 19.71 -28.56
CA ARG A 58 31.07 20.55 -27.40
C ARG A 58 31.58 21.91 -27.87
N SER A 59 31.15 22.98 -27.20
CA SER A 59 31.94 24.22 -27.11
C SER A 59 31.70 24.86 -25.74
N ARG A 60 32.81 25.12 -25.03
CA ARG A 60 32.91 25.86 -23.78
C ARG A 60 33.18 27.33 -24.09
N HIS A 61 32.60 28.24 -23.32
CA HIS A 61 33.23 29.40 -22.64
C HIS A 61 32.29 30.61 -22.53
N GLY A 62 32.33 31.27 -21.37
CA GLY A 62 32.02 32.71 -21.24
C GLY A 62 30.90 33.07 -20.26
N ALA A 63 31.16 32.92 -18.96
CA ALA A 63 30.30 33.51 -17.93
C ALA A 63 30.41 35.05 -17.93
N LYS A 64 29.28 35.74 -18.06
CA LYS A 64 29.14 37.17 -17.78
C LYS A 64 27.80 37.38 -17.06
N VAL A 65 27.86 37.59 -15.75
CA VAL A 65 26.68 37.81 -14.90
C VAL A 65 26.18 39.23 -15.16
N ARG A 66 25.00 39.35 -15.78
CA ARG A 66 24.22 40.60 -15.83
C ARG A 66 23.08 40.46 -14.82
N CYS A 67 22.99 41.41 -13.91
CA CYS A 67 21.87 41.56 -13.00
C CYS A 67 20.62 41.91 -13.82
N VAL A 68 19.62 41.02 -13.85
CA VAL A 68 18.32 41.25 -14.47
C VAL A 68 17.28 41.18 -13.36
N SER A 69 16.53 42.28 -13.22
CA SER A 69 15.36 42.40 -12.36
C SER A 69 14.34 41.30 -12.71
N ILE A 70 14.02 40.44 -11.74
CA ILE A 70 13.05 39.36 -11.89
C ILE A 70 11.64 39.95 -11.91
N SER A 71 11.06 40.07 -13.10
CA SER A 71 9.61 40.19 -13.26
C SER A 71 8.95 38.87 -12.88
N LYS A 72 7.98 38.93 -11.96
CA LYS A 72 7.07 37.81 -11.65
C LYS A 72 6.14 37.61 -12.85
N ASP A 73 6.50 36.76 -13.78
CA ASP A 73 5.56 36.18 -14.75
C ASP A 73 6.08 34.79 -15.14
N THR A 74 5.62 33.78 -14.40
CA THR A 74 5.73 32.39 -14.83
C THR A 74 4.72 32.18 -15.97
N PRO A 75 5.12 31.73 -17.16
CA PRO A 75 4.16 31.47 -18.22
C PRO A 75 3.18 30.36 -17.77
N PRO A 76 1.86 30.49 -18.07
CA PRO A 76 0.91 29.45 -17.74
C PRO A 76 1.31 28.16 -18.46
N THR A 77 1.30 27.04 -17.75
CA THR A 77 1.41 25.70 -18.32
C THR A 77 0.33 25.56 -19.39
N THR A 78 0.71 25.68 -20.67
CA THR A 78 -0.23 25.60 -21.79
C THR A 78 -0.70 24.16 -21.93
N THR A 79 -1.83 23.84 -21.29
CA THR A 79 -2.52 22.57 -21.49
C THR A 79 -3.14 22.54 -22.89
N THR A 80 -2.98 21.41 -23.59
CA THR A 80 -3.67 21.18 -24.88
C THR A 80 -5.05 20.56 -24.68
N LEU A 81 -5.41 20.21 -23.44
CA LEU A 81 -6.71 19.62 -23.10
C LEU A 81 -7.76 20.72 -22.86
N PRO A 82 -9.04 20.45 -23.16
CA PRO A 82 -10.10 21.39 -22.86
C PRO A 82 -10.21 21.59 -21.34
N LEU A 83 -10.21 22.85 -20.91
CA LEU A 83 -10.51 23.21 -19.53
C LEU A 83 -12.00 22.95 -19.26
N ARG A 84 -12.30 22.19 -18.20
CA ARG A 84 -13.66 21.88 -17.76
C ARG A 84 -13.84 22.23 -16.29
N GLU A 85 -15.07 22.59 -15.92
CA GLU A 85 -15.46 22.63 -14.52
C GLU A 85 -15.38 21.22 -13.92
N ILE A 86 -14.96 21.11 -12.66
CA ILE A 86 -14.91 19.83 -11.94
C ILE A 86 -16.36 19.44 -11.63
N PRO A 87 -16.88 18.33 -12.20
CA PRO A 87 -18.26 17.90 -11.96
C PRO A 87 -18.44 17.36 -10.54
N GLY A 88 -19.70 17.18 -10.13
CA GLY A 88 -20.09 16.70 -8.81
C GLY A 88 -20.32 17.82 -7.80
N ASP A 89 -20.95 17.47 -6.69
CA ASP A 89 -21.33 18.39 -5.61
C ASP A 89 -21.15 17.71 -4.24
N TYR A 90 -21.35 18.46 -3.17
CA TYR A 90 -21.23 17.98 -1.79
C TYR A 90 -22.58 17.68 -1.13
N GLY A 91 -23.69 17.85 -1.85
CA GLY A 91 -25.05 17.82 -1.32
C GLY A 91 -25.34 18.93 -0.30
N LEU A 92 -26.47 18.79 0.40
CA LEU A 92 -26.82 19.67 1.52
C LEU A 92 -25.82 19.50 2.68
N PRO A 93 -25.50 20.58 3.43
CA PRO A 93 -24.63 20.49 4.61
C PRO A 93 -25.08 19.35 5.53
N PHE A 94 -24.12 18.59 6.06
CA PHE A 94 -24.32 17.36 6.83
C PHE A 94 -24.96 16.19 6.04
N PHE A 95 -26.10 16.38 5.39
CA PHE A 95 -26.85 15.30 4.74
C PHE A 95 -26.15 14.71 3.51
N GLY A 96 -25.47 15.53 2.70
CA GLY A 96 -24.69 15.04 1.57
C GLY A 96 -23.53 14.16 2.03
N ALA A 97 -22.78 14.61 3.03
CA ALA A 97 -21.71 13.84 3.64
C ALA A 97 -22.23 12.55 4.31
N PHE A 98 -23.37 12.61 4.98
CA PHE A 98 -24.00 11.43 5.58
C PHE A 98 -24.44 10.41 4.50
N ALA A 99 -25.03 10.86 3.40
CA ALA A 99 -25.43 9.99 2.30
C ALA A 99 -24.21 9.32 1.65
N ASP A 100 -23.14 10.08 1.37
CA ASP A 100 -21.88 9.53 0.86
C ASP A 100 -21.25 8.54 1.86
N LYS A 101 -21.27 8.84 3.16
CA LYS A 101 -20.81 7.91 4.21
C LYS A 101 -21.58 6.60 4.19
N MET A 102 -22.90 6.65 4.09
CA MET A 102 -23.74 5.44 4.02
C MET A 102 -23.49 4.63 2.76
N ALA A 103 -23.30 5.32 1.63
CA ALA A 103 -22.90 4.72 0.36
C ALA A 103 -21.55 4.01 0.45
N TYR A 104 -20.56 4.69 1.04
CA TYR A 104 -19.21 4.16 1.19
C TYR A 104 -19.17 2.93 2.12
N TYR A 105 -19.83 2.98 3.28
CA TYR A 105 -19.73 1.89 4.26
C TYR A 105 -20.68 0.72 4.02
N TRP A 106 -21.91 0.99 3.57
CA TRP A 106 -22.99 0.02 3.73
C TRP A 106 -23.67 -0.37 2.43
N THR A 107 -23.99 0.58 1.54
CA THR A 107 -24.82 0.28 0.36
C THR A 107 -24.02 0.02 -0.91
N GLU A 108 -23.07 0.88 -1.28
CA GLU A 108 -22.27 0.74 -2.50
C GLU A 108 -20.95 0.00 -2.25
N LYS A 109 -20.21 0.40 -1.20
CA LYS A 109 -18.88 -0.11 -0.85
C LYS A 109 -17.83 0.05 -1.95
N LEU A 110 -16.59 -0.33 -1.65
CA LEU A 110 -15.50 -0.30 -2.61
C LEU A 110 -15.53 -1.51 -3.56
N PRO A 111 -15.22 -1.32 -4.86
CA PRO A 111 -14.88 -0.06 -5.52
C PRO A 111 -16.10 0.73 -6.06
N LYS A 112 -17.32 0.17 -5.93
CA LYS A 112 -18.53 0.68 -6.59
C LYS A 112 -18.88 2.11 -6.22
N PHE A 113 -18.62 2.52 -4.98
CA PHE A 113 -18.77 3.91 -4.53
C PHE A 113 -18.11 4.92 -5.49
N TYR A 114 -16.89 4.64 -5.94
CA TYR A 114 -16.16 5.49 -6.89
C TYR A 114 -16.58 5.24 -8.34
N GLU A 115 -16.77 3.97 -8.74
CA GLU A 115 -17.19 3.63 -10.11
C GLU A 115 -18.55 4.28 -10.47
N ASN A 116 -19.53 4.22 -9.57
CA ASN A 116 -20.86 4.79 -9.81
C ASN A 116 -20.83 6.31 -9.99
N ARG A 117 -19.99 7.01 -9.22
CA ARG A 117 -19.80 8.47 -9.33
C ARG A 117 -19.02 8.84 -10.59
N ARG A 118 -17.96 8.09 -10.93
CA ARG A 118 -17.23 8.23 -12.20
C ARG A 118 -18.18 8.11 -13.39
N ASP A 119 -19.04 7.09 -13.39
CA ASP A 119 -19.96 6.80 -14.49
C ASP A 119 -21.08 7.84 -14.57
N LYS A 120 -21.61 8.30 -13.42
CA LYS A 120 -22.59 9.40 -13.32
C LYS A 120 -22.04 10.70 -13.92
N TYR A 121 -20.81 11.08 -13.56
CA TYR A 121 -20.21 12.36 -13.98
C TYR A 121 -19.44 12.26 -15.29
N LYS A 122 -19.25 11.04 -15.83
CA LYS A 122 -18.41 10.75 -17.00
C LYS A 122 -17.02 11.39 -16.86
N SER A 123 -16.45 11.30 -15.66
CA SER A 123 -15.18 11.93 -15.30
C SER A 123 -14.45 11.10 -14.24
N THR A 124 -13.13 11.03 -14.33
CA THR A 124 -12.24 10.45 -13.32
C THR A 124 -11.75 11.49 -12.30
N VAL A 125 -12.13 12.75 -12.48
CA VAL A 125 -11.90 13.87 -11.55
C VAL A 125 -13.23 14.52 -11.21
N TYR A 126 -13.64 14.49 -9.95
CA TYR A 126 -14.93 15.07 -9.51
C TYR A 126 -14.96 15.43 -8.02
N ARG A 127 -15.93 16.24 -7.61
CA ARG A 127 -16.20 16.62 -6.21
C ARG A 127 -17.04 15.55 -5.52
N MET A 128 -16.70 15.25 -4.27
CA MET A 128 -17.46 14.33 -3.40
C MET A 128 -17.11 14.55 -1.92
N ASN A 129 -17.92 13.99 -1.01
CA ASN A 129 -17.54 13.86 0.40
C ASN A 129 -16.84 12.52 0.65
N THR A 130 -15.74 12.53 1.39
CA THR A 130 -15.06 11.32 1.89
C THR A 130 -15.45 11.01 3.34
N VAL A 131 -15.17 9.79 3.78
CA VAL A 131 -15.36 9.35 5.17
C VAL A 131 -14.18 9.78 6.05
N PRO A 132 -14.33 9.89 7.39
CA PRO A 132 -15.53 9.62 8.20
C PRO A 132 -16.60 10.72 8.17
N GLY A 133 -16.22 11.98 7.97
CA GLY A 133 -17.15 13.10 7.89
C GLY A 133 -17.93 13.43 9.19
N PRO A 134 -18.82 14.44 9.15
CA PRO A 134 -19.52 14.95 10.33
C PRO A 134 -20.42 13.90 11.01
N PRO A 135 -20.78 14.10 12.30
CA PRO A 135 -20.55 15.30 13.10
C PRO A 135 -19.22 15.35 13.86
N GLY A 136 -18.57 14.22 14.14
CA GLY A 136 -17.39 14.18 15.00
C GLY A 136 -16.05 14.31 14.28
N PHE A 137 -16.06 14.45 12.96
CA PHE A 137 -14.84 14.59 12.16
C PHE A 137 -14.86 15.86 11.30
N PRO A 138 -13.68 16.31 10.82
CA PRO A 138 -13.55 17.56 10.06
C PRO A 138 -14.23 17.53 8.69
N ASP A 139 -13.99 18.59 7.93
CA ASP A 139 -14.51 18.79 6.58
C ASP A 139 -14.26 17.58 5.65
N PRO A 140 -15.31 16.90 5.15
CA PRO A 140 -15.17 15.72 4.31
C PRO A 140 -14.97 16.04 2.82
N ARG A 141 -15.04 17.31 2.43
CA ARG A 141 -15.08 17.70 1.01
C ARG A 141 -13.72 17.48 0.34
N VAL A 142 -13.73 16.74 -0.76
CA VAL A 142 -12.52 16.47 -1.57
C VAL A 142 -12.81 16.61 -3.06
N ILE A 143 -11.74 16.75 -3.85
CA ILE A 143 -11.72 16.46 -5.28
C ILE A 143 -11.00 15.11 -5.42
N ILE A 144 -11.73 14.09 -5.89
CA ILE A 144 -11.18 12.74 -6.06
C ILE A 144 -10.52 12.59 -7.43
N LEU A 145 -9.38 11.90 -7.46
CA LEU A 145 -8.57 11.59 -8.64
C LEU A 145 -8.52 10.07 -8.83
N LEU A 146 -9.01 9.57 -9.97
CA LEU A 146 -9.23 8.13 -10.19
C LEU A 146 -8.49 7.55 -11.41
N ASP A 147 -7.77 8.37 -12.16
CA ASP A 147 -7.02 7.94 -13.34
C ASP A 147 -5.52 8.11 -13.14
N GLU A 148 -4.73 7.34 -13.91
CA GLU A 148 -3.28 7.36 -13.79
C GLU A 148 -2.70 8.73 -14.11
N LYS A 149 -3.31 9.51 -15.01
CA LYS A 149 -2.77 10.82 -15.40
C LYS A 149 -2.98 11.90 -14.34
N SER A 150 -4.15 11.93 -13.68
CA SER A 150 -4.41 12.94 -12.65
C SER A 150 -3.80 12.60 -11.29
N PHE A 151 -3.67 11.32 -10.94
CA PHE A 151 -3.24 10.87 -9.60
C PHE A 151 -1.84 11.36 -9.15
N PRO A 152 -0.80 11.42 -10.00
CA PRO A 152 0.56 11.79 -9.60
C PRO A 152 0.72 13.19 -9.02
N ILE A 153 -0.26 14.10 -9.20
CA ILE A 153 -0.26 15.40 -8.51
C ILE A 153 -0.16 15.27 -6.99
N LEU A 154 -0.61 14.14 -6.42
CA LEU A 154 -0.54 13.83 -4.99
C LEU A 154 0.89 13.55 -4.48
N PHE A 155 1.85 13.36 -5.39
CA PHE A 155 3.27 13.15 -5.09
C PHE A 155 4.10 14.43 -5.22
N ASP A 156 3.61 15.41 -5.99
CA ASP A 156 4.29 16.68 -6.23
C ASP A 156 4.16 17.60 -5.01
N VAL A 157 5.08 17.42 -4.05
CA VAL A 157 5.10 18.20 -2.79
C VAL A 157 5.40 19.69 -2.99
N SER A 158 5.76 20.12 -4.20
CA SER A 158 5.81 21.55 -4.53
C SER A 158 4.41 22.14 -4.72
N LYS A 159 3.45 21.33 -5.17
CA LYS A 159 2.06 21.73 -5.45
C LYS A 159 1.07 21.31 -4.38
N VAL A 160 1.34 20.21 -3.66
CA VAL A 160 0.47 19.73 -2.57
C VAL A 160 1.18 19.72 -1.22
N GLU A 161 0.45 20.12 -0.18
CA GLU A 161 0.83 19.98 1.22
C GLU A 161 0.37 18.62 1.74
N LYS A 162 1.27 17.96 2.48
CA LYS A 162 1.09 16.60 3.03
C LYS A 162 1.08 16.59 4.56
N LYS A 163 0.72 17.73 5.15
CA LYS A 163 0.58 17.96 6.58
C LYS A 163 -0.71 17.38 7.12
N ASP A 164 -0.64 16.53 8.13
CA ASP A 164 -1.77 15.96 8.88
C ASP A 164 -2.84 15.22 8.04
N VAL A 165 -2.50 14.81 6.81
CA VAL A 165 -3.41 14.13 5.86
C VAL A 165 -3.12 12.63 5.69
N PHE A 166 -2.27 12.04 6.53
CA PHE A 166 -1.89 10.62 6.41
C PHE A 166 -3.09 9.67 6.51
N THR A 167 -4.10 10.02 7.31
CA THR A 167 -5.37 9.29 7.47
C THR A 167 -6.55 10.00 6.80
N GLY A 168 -6.27 10.85 5.81
CA GLY A 168 -7.28 11.56 5.02
C GLY A 168 -7.66 12.93 5.56
N THR A 169 -8.96 13.19 5.69
CA THR A 169 -9.51 14.47 6.18
C THR A 169 -9.52 14.58 7.72
N TYR A 170 -8.99 13.56 8.40
CA TYR A 170 -8.87 13.47 9.85
C TYR A 170 -7.48 12.93 10.21
N HIS A 171 -7.02 13.28 11.41
CA HIS A 171 -5.90 12.60 12.07
C HIS A 171 -6.30 12.18 13.49
N PRO A 172 -5.80 11.05 14.02
CA PRO A 172 -5.99 10.65 15.41
C PRO A 172 -5.47 11.70 16.40
N ASP A 173 -5.99 11.67 17.64
CA ASP A 173 -5.40 12.42 18.74
C ASP A 173 -3.94 11.98 18.91
N PHE A 174 -2.99 12.93 18.93
CA PHE A 174 -1.57 12.63 19.07
C PHE A 174 -1.20 11.97 20.40
N LYS A 175 -2.12 11.86 21.37
CA LYS A 175 -1.94 10.97 22.54
C LYS A 175 -1.69 9.51 22.15
N TYR A 176 -2.22 9.04 21.01
CA TYR A 176 -1.89 7.72 20.44
C TYR A 176 -0.40 7.57 20.13
N THR A 177 0.32 8.68 20.00
CA THR A 177 1.74 8.76 19.65
C THR A 177 2.53 9.59 20.66
N GLY A 178 2.13 9.54 21.93
CA GLY A 178 2.87 10.19 23.04
C GLY A 178 2.76 11.71 23.09
N GLY A 179 1.83 12.29 22.33
CA GLY A 179 1.69 13.74 22.14
C GLY A 179 2.46 14.28 20.93
N TYR A 180 3.19 13.44 20.18
CA TYR A 180 3.98 13.87 19.04
C TYR A 180 3.24 13.71 17.71
N ARG A 181 3.45 14.68 16.81
CA ARG A 181 3.13 14.57 15.39
C ARG A 181 4.19 13.72 14.70
N VAL A 182 3.93 12.41 14.60
CA VAL A 182 4.88 11.45 14.00
C VAL A 182 5.05 11.67 12.50
N LEU A 183 6.20 11.26 11.97
CA LEU A 183 6.66 11.53 10.59
C LEU A 183 5.59 11.41 9.49
N PRO A 184 4.70 10.39 9.47
CA PRO A 184 3.69 10.29 8.42
C PRO A 184 2.78 11.52 8.32
N TYR A 185 2.55 12.25 9.42
CA TYR A 185 1.74 13.47 9.45
C TYR A 185 2.52 14.77 9.19
N LEU A 186 3.86 14.71 9.07
CA LEU A 186 4.68 15.90 8.84
C LEU A 186 4.81 16.20 7.34
N ASP A 187 4.66 17.47 6.95
CA ASP A 187 4.99 17.91 5.58
C ASP A 187 6.53 18.00 5.41
N PRO A 188 7.09 17.78 4.21
CA PRO A 188 8.54 17.94 3.99
C PRO A 188 9.09 19.34 4.25
N SER A 189 8.24 20.37 4.31
CA SER A 189 8.64 21.72 4.73
C SER A 189 8.93 21.83 6.24
N GLU A 190 8.53 20.85 7.04
CA GLU A 190 8.78 20.82 8.48
C GLU A 190 10.15 20.17 8.76
N GLU A 191 11.06 20.86 9.46
CA GLU A 191 12.44 20.39 9.72
C GLU A 191 12.48 18.96 10.28
N LYS A 192 11.58 18.66 11.22
CA LYS A 192 11.46 17.32 11.83
C LYS A 192 11.16 16.21 10.83
N HIS A 193 10.54 16.50 9.68
CA HIS A 193 10.30 15.49 8.64
C HIS A 193 11.62 14.88 8.15
N ALA A 194 12.59 15.71 7.79
CA ALA A 194 13.88 15.24 7.29
C ALA A 194 14.63 14.46 8.37
N LEU A 195 14.66 14.95 9.60
CA LEU A 195 15.33 14.28 10.73
C LEU A 195 14.70 12.90 11.04
N LEU A 196 13.37 12.85 11.16
CA LEU A 196 12.65 11.62 11.48
C LEU A 196 12.65 10.60 10.34
N LYS A 197 12.65 11.06 9.08
CA LYS A 197 12.78 10.18 7.90
C LYS A 197 14.21 9.66 7.74
N GLY A 198 15.22 10.49 8.03
CA GLY A 198 16.61 10.07 8.14
C GLY A 198 16.80 8.99 9.20
N PHE A 199 16.22 9.18 10.39
CA PHE A 199 16.22 8.16 11.44
C PHE A 199 15.54 6.86 10.98
N CYS A 200 14.41 6.94 10.28
CA CYS A 200 13.76 5.76 9.70
C CYS A 200 14.67 5.00 8.73
N PHE A 201 15.41 5.70 7.86
CA PHE A 201 16.40 5.07 6.97
C PHE A 201 17.52 4.36 7.74
N GLU A 202 18.01 4.95 8.84
CA GLU A 202 19.06 4.33 9.65
C GLU A 202 18.54 3.09 10.41
N VAL A 203 17.28 3.08 10.87
CA VAL A 203 16.64 1.86 11.43
C VAL A 203 16.59 0.75 10.38
N LEU A 204 16.17 1.06 9.15
CA LEU A 204 16.10 0.08 8.08
C LEU A 204 17.49 -0.47 7.74
N LYS A 205 18.47 0.40 7.57
CA LYS A 205 19.87 0.04 7.27
C LYS A 205 20.50 -0.82 8.37
N SER A 206 20.38 -0.41 9.63
CA SER A 206 20.96 -1.12 10.79
C SER A 206 20.33 -2.50 11.02
N SER A 207 19.09 -2.71 10.58
CA SER A 207 18.39 -4.00 10.66
C SER A 207 18.85 -5.03 9.61
N GLY A 208 19.51 -4.60 8.52
CA GLY A 208 19.69 -5.40 7.30
C GLY A 208 20.27 -6.81 7.50
N ARG A 209 21.20 -6.98 8.45
CA ARG A 209 21.81 -8.29 8.75
C ARG A 209 20.85 -9.29 9.42
N ARG A 210 19.81 -8.80 10.10
CA ARG A 210 18.81 -9.63 10.80
C ARG A 210 17.62 -9.97 9.90
N VAL A 211 17.38 -9.21 8.84
CA VAL A 211 16.15 -9.31 8.03
C VAL A 211 15.92 -10.72 7.47
N PHE A 212 16.87 -11.23 6.70
CA PHE A 212 16.75 -12.55 6.06
C PHE A 212 16.66 -13.70 7.08
N PRO A 213 17.60 -13.85 8.03
CA PRO A 213 17.54 -14.97 8.97
C PRO A 213 16.29 -14.92 9.88
N GLU A 214 15.86 -13.74 10.33
CA GLU A 214 14.66 -13.64 11.16
C GLU A 214 13.40 -13.98 10.36
N LEU A 215 13.25 -13.45 9.13
CA LEU A 215 12.07 -13.76 8.33
C LEU A 215 12.01 -15.25 7.99
N HIS A 216 13.13 -15.84 7.55
CA HIS A 216 13.23 -17.27 7.27
C HIS A 216 12.78 -18.11 8.48
N ALA A 217 13.33 -17.84 9.65
CA ALA A 217 13.02 -18.58 10.87
C ALA A 217 11.54 -18.48 11.27
N LYS A 218 10.91 -17.29 11.16
CA LYS A 218 9.48 -17.15 11.50
C LYS A 218 8.57 -17.78 10.45
N LEU A 219 8.93 -17.74 9.16
CA LEU A 219 8.15 -18.36 8.09
C LEU A 219 8.24 -19.88 8.09
N ALA A 220 9.39 -20.46 8.41
CA ALA A 220 9.56 -21.91 8.53
C ALA A 220 8.50 -22.51 9.48
N ALA A 221 8.31 -21.90 10.65
CA ALA A 221 7.28 -22.32 11.62
C ALA A 221 5.84 -22.17 11.09
N VAL A 222 5.57 -21.12 10.29
CA VAL A 222 4.26 -20.95 9.64
C VAL A 222 4.01 -22.08 8.64
N PHE A 223 4.99 -22.40 7.82
CA PHE A 223 4.87 -23.45 6.80
C PHE A 223 4.77 -24.85 7.41
N ASP A 224 5.48 -25.12 8.51
CA ASP A 224 5.28 -26.34 9.31
C ASP A 224 3.84 -26.46 9.81
N GLY A 225 3.27 -25.35 10.29
CA GLY A 225 1.87 -25.26 10.70
C GLY A 225 0.88 -25.49 9.56
N TRP A 226 1.18 -25.02 8.35
CA TRP A 226 0.34 -25.28 7.18
C TRP A 226 0.26 -26.77 6.84
N GLU A 227 1.40 -27.44 6.82
CA GLU A 227 1.47 -28.88 6.52
C GLU A 227 0.77 -29.71 7.60
N ALA A 228 1.03 -29.43 8.88
CA ALA A 228 0.37 -30.11 9.99
C ALA A 228 -1.15 -29.91 9.96
N GLY A 229 -1.62 -28.70 9.66
CA GLY A 229 -3.04 -28.40 9.53
C GLY A 229 -3.71 -29.14 8.36
N LEU A 230 -3.05 -29.17 7.19
CA LEU A 230 -3.54 -29.95 6.05
C LEU A 230 -3.58 -31.45 6.32
N GLN A 231 -2.53 -32.00 6.95
CA GLN A 231 -2.48 -33.42 7.29
C GLN A 231 -3.58 -33.81 8.28
N LYS A 232 -3.88 -32.94 9.25
CA LYS A 232 -4.86 -33.21 10.30
C LYS A 232 -6.30 -33.02 9.82
N ASP A 233 -6.60 -31.88 9.21
CA ASP A 233 -7.96 -31.42 8.97
C ASP A 233 -8.33 -31.36 7.47
N GLY A 234 -7.40 -31.67 6.56
CA GLY A 234 -7.56 -31.56 5.11
C GLY A 234 -7.62 -30.12 4.58
N LYS A 235 -7.58 -29.13 5.47
CA LYS A 235 -7.60 -27.69 5.18
C LYS A 235 -6.97 -26.90 6.33
N THR A 236 -6.42 -25.74 6.01
CA THR A 236 -5.90 -24.79 7.02
C THR A 236 -5.96 -23.36 6.47
N SER A 237 -5.78 -22.34 7.31
CA SER A 237 -5.68 -20.97 6.83
C SER A 237 -4.23 -20.64 6.46
N ALA A 238 -4.02 -20.18 5.23
CA ALA A 238 -2.70 -19.73 4.79
C ALA A 238 -2.29 -18.36 5.39
N THR A 239 -3.19 -17.69 6.12
CA THR A 239 -2.99 -16.30 6.55
C THR A 239 -3.07 -16.12 8.06
N LYS A 240 -3.69 -17.05 8.79
CA LYS A 240 -3.95 -16.94 10.23
C LYS A 240 -2.69 -16.67 11.06
N ASP A 241 -1.63 -17.42 10.82
CA ASP A 241 -0.42 -17.36 11.65
C ASP A 241 0.61 -16.34 11.15
N LEU A 242 0.40 -15.76 9.95
CA LEU A 242 1.29 -14.74 9.39
C LEU A 242 1.37 -13.49 10.28
N GLY A 243 0.26 -13.07 10.91
CA GLY A 243 0.26 -11.85 11.72
C GLY A 243 1.17 -11.94 12.96
N MET A 244 1.21 -13.08 13.64
CA MET A 244 2.14 -13.32 14.75
C MET A 244 3.58 -13.43 14.24
N ALA A 245 3.80 -14.22 13.18
CA ALA A 245 5.14 -14.44 12.63
C ALA A 245 5.78 -13.14 12.14
N THR A 246 5.03 -12.32 11.41
CA THR A 246 5.50 -11.05 10.85
C THR A 246 5.71 -9.98 11.92
N LEU A 247 4.90 -9.94 12.98
CA LEU A 247 5.13 -9.03 14.12
C LEU A 247 6.44 -9.38 14.82
N ARG A 248 6.63 -10.67 15.13
CA ARG A 248 7.87 -11.15 15.74
C ARG A 248 9.07 -10.80 14.87
N PHE A 249 9.00 -11.14 13.59
CA PHE A 249 10.04 -10.82 12.62
C PHE A 249 10.40 -9.33 12.63
N ILE A 250 9.45 -8.42 12.40
CA ILE A 250 9.80 -7.01 12.18
C ILE A 250 10.31 -6.34 13.45
N VAL A 251 9.73 -6.69 14.60
CA VAL A 251 10.19 -6.19 15.90
C VAL A 251 11.60 -6.72 16.18
N THR A 252 11.85 -8.02 16.02
CA THR A 252 13.19 -8.59 16.22
C THR A 252 14.22 -8.06 15.24
N ALA A 253 13.87 -7.87 13.97
CA ALA A 253 14.77 -7.31 12.98
C ALA A 253 15.23 -5.90 13.38
N PHE A 254 14.33 -5.06 13.89
CA PHE A 254 14.65 -3.69 14.27
C PHE A 254 15.32 -3.60 15.64
N THR A 255 14.76 -4.23 16.66
CA THR A 255 15.24 -4.08 18.05
C THR A 255 16.33 -5.09 18.43
N GLY A 256 16.47 -6.18 17.68
CA GLY A 256 17.30 -7.32 18.06
C GLY A 256 16.64 -8.26 19.08
N GLN A 257 15.39 -8.01 19.48
CA GLN A 257 14.71 -8.77 20.53
C GLN A 257 13.33 -9.29 20.09
N ASP A 258 13.06 -10.57 20.34
CA ASP A 258 11.74 -11.18 20.12
C ASP A 258 10.73 -10.65 21.15
N PRO A 259 9.63 -9.99 20.73
CA PRO A 259 8.64 -9.41 21.65
C PRO A 259 7.83 -10.46 22.41
N THR A 260 7.92 -11.75 22.03
CA THR A 260 7.18 -12.83 22.69
C THR A 260 8.07 -13.71 23.56
N ALA A 261 9.37 -13.44 23.65
CA ALA A 261 10.29 -14.22 24.48
C ALA A 261 9.93 -14.10 25.97
N PRO A 262 9.83 -15.22 26.72
CA PRO A 262 9.28 -15.22 28.07
C PRO A 262 10.17 -14.52 29.11
N ASP A 263 11.49 -14.62 28.97
CA ASP A 263 12.47 -14.15 29.98
C ASP A 263 13.02 -12.75 29.68
N VAL A 264 12.24 -11.95 28.96
CA VAL A 264 12.64 -10.63 28.46
C VAL A 264 11.86 -9.54 29.15
N LYS A 265 12.58 -8.51 29.61
CA LYS A 265 11.99 -7.36 30.30
C LYS A 265 10.89 -6.70 29.43
N HIS A 266 9.71 -6.50 30.01
CA HIS A 266 8.51 -5.99 29.32
C HIS A 266 8.10 -6.77 28.06
N SER A 267 8.35 -8.09 28.03
CA SER A 267 7.82 -8.97 26.98
C SER A 267 6.31 -8.79 26.80
N LEU A 268 5.86 -8.79 25.54
CA LEU A 268 4.45 -8.74 25.17
C LEU A 268 3.82 -10.15 25.14
N GLY A 269 4.65 -11.20 25.16
CA GLY A 269 4.24 -12.60 25.16
C GLY A 269 3.29 -12.97 24.00
N ALA A 270 2.47 -13.99 24.20
CA ALA A 270 1.47 -14.42 23.21
C ALA A 270 0.42 -13.33 22.88
N ALA A 271 0.30 -12.29 23.71
CA ALA A 271 -0.62 -11.18 23.50
C ALA A 271 -0.05 -10.09 22.58
N ALA A 272 1.17 -10.23 22.04
CA ALA A 272 1.82 -9.18 21.24
C ALA A 272 0.98 -8.70 20.04
N PRO A 273 0.40 -9.58 19.19
CA PRO A 273 -0.43 -9.13 18.07
C PRO A 273 -1.69 -8.42 18.52
N THR A 274 -2.37 -8.94 19.55
CA THR A 274 -3.61 -8.34 20.08
C THR A 274 -3.32 -6.98 20.70
N THR A 275 -2.24 -6.85 21.46
CA THR A 275 -1.80 -5.58 22.07
C THR A 275 -1.48 -4.54 21.00
N SER A 276 -0.75 -4.94 19.96
CA SER A 276 -0.38 -4.08 18.84
C SER A 276 -1.60 -3.65 18.01
N LYS A 277 -2.53 -4.58 17.71
CA LYS A 277 -3.79 -4.29 17.00
C LYS A 277 -4.71 -3.37 17.80
N LEU A 278 -4.80 -3.56 19.12
CA LEU A 278 -5.60 -2.70 19.99
C LEU A 278 -5.13 -1.24 19.96
N TRP A 279 -3.82 -1.00 19.88
CA TRP A 279 -3.27 0.34 19.76
C TRP A 279 -3.42 0.92 18.34
N LEU A 280 -3.15 0.12 17.30
CA LEU A 280 -3.17 0.54 15.90
C LEU A 280 -4.60 0.79 15.40
N ALA A 281 -5.49 -0.20 15.51
CA ALA A 281 -6.77 -0.21 14.79
C ALA A 281 -7.66 1.02 15.07
N PRO A 282 -7.82 1.51 16.30
CA PRO A 282 -8.69 2.66 16.58
C PRO A 282 -8.31 3.96 15.86
N GLN A 283 -7.05 4.08 15.44
CA GLN A 283 -6.55 5.24 14.68
C GLN A 283 -7.05 5.26 13.23
N ILE A 284 -7.48 4.11 12.68
CA ILE A 284 -7.88 3.97 11.28
C ILE A 284 -9.28 3.38 11.09
N LEU A 285 -9.85 2.71 12.09
CA LEU A 285 -11.21 2.17 12.00
C LEU A 285 -12.25 3.19 11.48
N PRO A 286 -12.19 4.49 11.81
CA PRO A 286 -13.10 5.48 11.25
C PRO A 286 -13.05 5.67 9.73
N ILE A 287 -12.03 5.17 9.02
CA ILE A 287 -11.89 5.28 7.55
C ILE A 287 -11.98 3.92 6.83
N PHE A 288 -12.14 2.82 7.56
CA PHE A 288 -12.15 1.47 7.01
C PHE A 288 -13.55 0.98 6.69
N VAL A 289 -13.73 0.38 5.51
CA VAL A 289 -15.00 -0.28 5.15
C VAL A 289 -15.19 -1.52 6.04
N PRO A 290 -16.32 -1.64 6.76
CA PRO A 290 -16.63 -2.84 7.52
C PRO A 290 -16.69 -4.08 6.63
N PRO A 291 -16.27 -5.24 7.16
CA PRO A 291 -16.24 -6.47 6.38
C PRO A 291 -17.64 -6.89 5.91
N ALA A 292 -17.67 -7.75 4.89
CA ALA A 292 -18.91 -8.34 4.43
C ALA A 292 -19.57 -9.19 5.54
N GLY A 293 -20.91 -9.25 5.55
CA GLY A 293 -21.67 -10.10 6.47
C GLY A 293 -21.94 -9.50 7.86
N VAL A 294 -21.60 -8.24 8.13
CA VAL A 294 -22.03 -7.54 9.34
C VAL A 294 -23.56 -7.57 9.45
N PRO A 295 -24.15 -8.11 10.54
CA PRO A 295 -25.59 -8.11 10.75
C PRO A 295 -26.16 -6.69 10.74
N LYS A 296 -27.25 -6.46 10.00
CA LYS A 296 -27.87 -5.14 9.86
C LYS A 296 -28.21 -4.47 11.21
N LEU A 297 -28.57 -5.27 12.21
CA LEU A 297 -28.85 -4.80 13.57
C LEU A 297 -27.64 -4.14 14.27
N LEU A 298 -26.40 -4.49 13.88
CA LEU A 298 -25.18 -3.91 14.45
C LEU A 298 -24.75 -2.62 13.74
N ILE A 299 -25.33 -2.28 12.58
CA ILE A 299 -24.95 -1.09 11.81
C ILE A 299 -25.08 0.19 12.64
N PRO A 300 -26.21 0.48 13.33
CA PRO A 300 -26.32 1.70 14.13
C PRO A 300 -25.26 1.78 15.24
N LEU A 301 -24.92 0.65 15.85
CA LEU A 301 -23.89 0.57 16.88
C LEU A 301 -22.50 0.85 16.32
N ILE A 302 -22.18 0.29 15.15
CA ILE A 302 -20.90 0.54 14.47
C ILE A 302 -20.79 2.00 14.04
N GLU A 303 -21.84 2.56 13.46
CA GLU A 303 -21.88 3.98 13.11
C GLU A 303 -21.59 4.85 14.33
N LEU A 304 -22.28 4.60 15.45
CA LEU A 304 -22.12 5.39 16.67
C LEU A 304 -20.70 5.26 17.27
N LEU A 305 -20.18 4.03 17.40
CA LEU A 305 -18.93 3.76 18.12
C LEU A 305 -17.66 3.97 17.28
N ILE A 306 -17.75 3.92 15.95
CA ILE A 306 -16.58 3.90 15.06
C ILE A 306 -16.61 5.04 14.04
N HIS A 307 -17.76 5.29 13.39
CA HIS A 307 -17.84 6.22 12.25
C HIS A 307 -18.42 7.61 12.59
N THR A 308 -18.77 7.87 13.86
CA THR A 308 -19.37 9.15 14.26
C THR A 308 -18.39 10.05 15.00
N PHE A 309 -17.57 9.50 15.90
CA PHE A 309 -16.57 10.25 16.68
C PHE A 309 -15.22 9.49 16.72
N PRO A 310 -14.08 10.20 16.82
CA PRO A 310 -12.79 9.58 17.08
C PRO A 310 -12.81 8.72 18.33
N ILE A 311 -12.19 7.54 18.26
CA ILE A 311 -12.10 6.65 19.42
C ILE A 311 -11.15 7.27 20.46
N PRO A 312 -11.58 7.43 21.73
CA PRO A 312 -10.72 8.02 22.76
C PRO A 312 -9.48 7.19 23.10
N TYR A 313 -8.32 7.85 23.18
CA TYR A 313 -7.03 7.21 23.48
C TYR A 313 -7.01 6.42 24.81
N PHE A 314 -7.78 6.84 25.82
CA PHE A 314 -7.72 6.20 27.15
C PHE A 314 -8.12 4.71 27.11
N PHE A 315 -8.89 4.27 26.11
CA PHE A 315 -9.23 2.86 25.91
C PHE A 315 -8.03 1.98 25.53
N VAL A 316 -6.94 2.58 25.02
CA VAL A 316 -5.77 1.87 24.51
C VAL A 316 -4.46 2.27 25.20
N LYS A 317 -4.53 3.17 26.20
CA LYS A 317 -3.36 3.70 26.91
C LYS A 317 -2.47 2.59 27.46
N SER A 318 -3.07 1.55 28.06
CA SER A 318 -2.31 0.41 28.62
C SER A 318 -1.52 -0.35 27.55
N GLN A 319 -2.13 -0.60 26.38
CA GLN A 319 -1.50 -1.30 25.28
C GLN A 319 -0.36 -0.47 24.69
N HIS A 320 -0.59 0.84 24.47
CA HIS A 320 0.45 1.76 24.02
C HIS A 320 1.64 1.80 24.99
N SER A 321 1.39 1.90 26.30
CA SER A 321 2.44 1.88 27.32
C SER A 321 3.25 0.59 27.30
N LYS A 322 2.61 -0.58 27.24
CA LYS A 322 3.32 -1.88 27.17
C LYS A 322 4.25 -1.97 25.95
N ILE A 323 3.78 -1.50 24.80
CA ILE A 323 4.58 -1.42 23.58
C ILE A 323 5.77 -0.48 23.81
N CYS A 324 5.54 0.72 24.31
CA CYS A 324 6.61 1.69 24.56
C CYS A 324 7.64 1.17 25.56
N ASP A 325 7.23 0.47 26.62
CA ASP A 325 8.12 -0.07 27.64
C ASP A 325 9.03 -1.18 27.08
N PHE A 326 8.50 -2.01 26.17
CA PHE A 326 9.29 -2.97 25.42
C PHE A 326 10.36 -2.26 24.57
N PHE A 327 9.95 -1.31 23.72
CA PHE A 327 10.88 -0.59 22.85
C PHE A 327 11.91 0.22 23.64
N ARG A 328 11.50 0.87 24.74
CA ARG A 328 12.41 1.61 25.62
C ARG A 328 13.48 0.71 26.24
N SER A 329 13.18 -0.58 26.45
CA SER A 329 14.12 -1.54 27.05
C SER A 329 15.06 -2.18 26.05
N HIS A 330 14.64 -2.36 24.79
CA HIS A 330 15.38 -3.17 23.81
C HIS A 330 15.90 -2.39 22.62
N ALA A 331 15.33 -1.22 22.33
CA ALA A 331 15.76 -0.37 21.21
C ALA A 331 16.70 0.77 21.64
N GLY A 332 17.35 0.66 22.81
CA GLY A 332 18.23 1.71 23.34
C GLY A 332 19.28 2.19 22.33
N HIS A 333 19.94 1.25 21.64
CA HIS A 333 20.92 1.56 20.59
C HIS A 333 20.34 2.40 19.42
N LEU A 334 19.08 2.18 19.02
CA LEU A 334 18.43 3.00 18.00
C LEU A 334 18.05 4.38 18.53
N LEU A 335 17.64 4.47 19.79
CA LEU A 335 17.34 5.74 20.43
C LEU A 335 18.62 6.59 20.62
N ASP A 336 19.74 5.95 20.92
CA ASP A 336 21.05 6.60 20.98
C ASP A 336 21.47 7.16 19.61
N VAL A 337 21.19 6.42 18.53
CA VAL A 337 21.39 6.91 17.14
C VAL A 337 20.49 8.12 16.85
N ALA A 338 19.22 8.08 17.27
CA ALA A 338 18.29 9.20 17.08
C ALA A 338 18.78 10.49 17.74
N GLU A 339 19.29 10.40 18.98
CA GLU A 339 19.85 11.55 19.70
C GLU A 339 21.16 12.02 19.07
N SER A 340 22.11 11.10 18.85
CA SER A 340 23.48 11.44 18.44
C SER A 340 23.63 11.88 16.98
N GLN A 341 22.84 11.30 16.06
CA GLN A 341 22.97 11.58 14.62
C GLN A 341 21.89 12.52 14.09
N PHE A 342 20.72 12.56 14.72
CA PHE A 342 19.58 13.33 14.24
C PHE A 342 19.10 14.41 15.22
N GLY A 343 19.69 14.51 16.42
CA GLY A 343 19.31 15.52 17.42
C GLY A 343 17.87 15.37 17.92
N LEU A 344 17.27 14.18 17.79
CA LEU A 344 15.89 13.92 18.19
C LEU A 344 15.82 13.66 19.69
N ALA A 345 14.84 14.23 20.37
CA ALA A 345 14.58 13.87 21.76
C ALA A 345 14.26 12.37 21.87
N ARG A 346 14.86 11.68 22.84
CA ARG A 346 14.72 10.23 23.01
C ARG A 346 13.27 9.74 23.03
N ASP A 347 12.41 10.47 23.72
CA ASP A 347 10.99 10.14 23.87
C ASP A 347 10.21 10.31 22.56
N GLU A 348 10.51 11.36 21.78
CA GLU A 348 9.96 11.55 20.44
C GLU A 348 10.42 10.45 19.46
N ALA A 349 11.71 10.10 19.52
CA ALA A 349 12.29 9.03 18.74
C ALA A 349 11.65 7.67 19.05
N LEU A 350 11.37 7.39 20.33
CA LEU A 350 10.67 6.18 20.77
C LEU A 350 9.29 6.07 20.13
N HIS A 351 8.48 7.13 20.19
CA HIS A 351 7.12 7.09 19.62
C HIS A 351 7.13 6.97 18.10
N ASN A 352 8.08 7.61 17.41
CA ASN A 352 8.25 7.44 15.97
C ASN A 352 8.72 6.01 15.62
N LEU A 353 9.66 5.43 16.38
CA LEU A 353 10.13 4.06 16.17
C LEU A 353 9.00 3.03 16.36
N VAL A 354 8.18 3.19 17.42
CA VAL A 354 6.98 2.37 17.63
C VAL A 354 6.03 2.49 16.45
N PHE A 355 5.78 3.72 15.97
CA PHE A 355 4.89 3.97 14.85
C PHE A 355 5.40 3.34 13.55
N TYR A 356 6.69 3.50 13.22
CA TYR A 356 7.28 2.86 12.04
C TYR A 356 7.20 1.35 12.09
N THR A 357 7.51 0.77 13.25
CA THR A 357 7.60 -0.69 13.39
C THR A 357 6.23 -1.34 13.34
N ILE A 358 5.26 -0.81 14.10
CA ILE A 358 3.96 -1.45 14.27
C ILE A 358 2.94 -0.93 13.27
N PHE A 359 2.80 0.40 13.13
CA PHE A 359 1.77 0.98 12.26
C PHE A 359 2.16 0.84 10.78
N ASN A 360 3.34 1.30 10.39
CA ASN A 360 3.74 1.32 8.99
C ASN A 360 4.25 -0.04 8.49
N ALA A 361 5.27 -0.61 9.15
CA ALA A 361 5.91 -1.84 8.68
C ALA A 361 5.03 -3.07 8.94
N TRP A 362 4.75 -3.40 10.21
CA TRP A 362 3.91 -4.56 10.51
C TRP A 362 2.50 -4.42 9.94
N GLY A 363 1.83 -3.28 10.13
CA GLY A 363 0.49 -3.05 9.58
C GLY A 363 0.43 -3.21 8.05
N GLY A 364 1.47 -2.77 7.33
CA GLY A 364 1.59 -2.99 5.88
C GLY A 364 1.84 -4.47 5.52
N ILE A 365 2.74 -5.14 6.23
CA ILE A 365 3.08 -6.56 5.99
C ILE A 365 1.91 -7.49 6.33
N ASP A 366 1.17 -7.24 7.43
CA ASP A 366 -0.01 -8.00 7.86
C ASP A 366 -1.16 -7.92 6.82
N ILE A 367 -1.11 -6.97 5.89
CA ILE A 367 -2.01 -6.87 4.74
C ILE A 367 -1.38 -7.49 3.49
N LEU A 368 -0.13 -7.10 3.16
CA LEU A 368 0.51 -7.45 1.91
C LEU A 368 0.83 -8.95 1.78
N PHE A 369 1.31 -9.60 2.84
CA PHE A 369 1.68 -11.02 2.76
C PHE A 369 0.45 -11.91 2.51
N PRO A 370 -0.69 -11.72 3.20
CA PRO A 370 -1.94 -12.36 2.81
C PRO A 370 -2.39 -12.08 1.37
N ILE A 371 -2.13 -10.89 0.82
CA ILE A 371 -2.41 -10.60 -0.60
C ILE A 371 -1.50 -11.46 -1.48
N LEU A 372 -0.20 -11.51 -1.22
CA LEU A 372 0.77 -12.28 -2.01
C LEU A 372 0.44 -13.77 -2.00
N VAL A 373 0.15 -14.36 -0.83
CA VAL A 373 -0.26 -15.78 -0.72
C VAL A 373 -1.49 -16.07 -1.58
N ARG A 374 -2.53 -15.24 -1.48
CA ARG A 374 -3.77 -15.44 -2.23
C ARG A 374 -3.56 -15.25 -3.72
N ARG A 375 -2.80 -14.22 -4.15
CA ARG A 375 -2.54 -13.91 -5.55
C ARG A 375 -1.71 -15.00 -6.22
N VAL A 376 -0.54 -15.32 -5.65
CA VAL A 376 0.36 -16.32 -6.22
C VAL A 376 -0.24 -17.71 -6.09
N GLY A 377 -0.86 -18.04 -4.95
CA GLY A 377 -1.54 -19.33 -4.74
C GLY A 377 -2.82 -19.54 -5.55
N SER A 378 -3.32 -18.51 -6.23
CA SER A 378 -4.44 -18.61 -7.19
C SER A 378 -3.98 -18.66 -8.66
N THR A 379 -2.68 -18.61 -8.93
CA THR A 379 -2.11 -18.82 -10.26
C THR A 379 -2.15 -20.30 -10.67
N SER A 380 -1.90 -20.60 -11.94
CA SER A 380 -1.92 -22.00 -12.40
C SER A 380 -0.74 -22.79 -11.82
N PRO A 381 -0.91 -24.11 -11.59
CA PRO A 381 0.19 -24.96 -11.15
C PRO A 381 1.43 -24.90 -12.07
N GLU A 382 1.23 -24.70 -13.37
CA GLU A 382 2.30 -24.56 -14.36
C GLU A 382 3.14 -23.32 -14.08
N PHE A 383 2.50 -22.18 -13.82
CA PHE A 383 3.19 -20.95 -13.47
C PHE A 383 3.91 -21.07 -12.12
N GLN A 384 3.29 -21.72 -11.13
CA GLN A 384 3.93 -21.98 -9.84
C GLN A 384 5.19 -22.83 -9.96
N ARG A 385 5.17 -23.86 -10.82
CA ARG A 385 6.35 -24.68 -11.14
C ARG A 385 7.45 -23.86 -11.83
N GLU A 386 7.09 -22.99 -12.77
CA GLU A 386 8.02 -22.08 -13.43
C GLU A 386 8.69 -21.13 -12.42
N LEU A 387 7.90 -20.50 -11.56
CA LEU A 387 8.38 -19.59 -10.52
C LEU A 387 9.26 -20.32 -9.50
N GLY A 388 8.88 -21.52 -9.06
CA GLY A 388 9.72 -22.33 -8.18
C GLY A 388 11.02 -22.81 -8.81
N ALA A 389 11.03 -23.09 -10.13
CA ALA A 389 12.26 -23.42 -10.85
C ALA A 389 13.21 -22.22 -10.93
N GLU A 390 12.70 -21.00 -11.18
CA GLU A 390 13.48 -19.76 -11.08
C GLU A 390 14.09 -19.59 -9.69
N VAL A 391 13.27 -19.68 -8.64
CA VAL A 391 13.70 -19.53 -7.24
C VAL A 391 14.83 -20.50 -6.88
N ARG A 392 14.65 -21.80 -7.17
CA ARG A 392 15.64 -22.83 -6.79
C ARG A 392 16.96 -22.66 -7.55
N ARG A 393 16.92 -22.33 -8.84
CA ARG A 393 18.13 -22.04 -9.62
C ARG A 393 18.89 -20.83 -9.09
N ALA A 394 18.18 -19.76 -8.74
CA ALA A 394 18.79 -18.55 -8.19
C ALA A 394 19.42 -18.80 -6.81
N ILE A 395 18.76 -19.60 -5.95
CA ILE A 395 19.32 -20.03 -4.65
C ILE A 395 20.60 -20.85 -4.84
N GLU A 396 20.59 -21.82 -5.74
CA GLU A 396 21.75 -22.67 -6.05
C GLU A 396 22.93 -21.85 -6.56
N ALA A 397 22.70 -20.97 -7.55
CA ALA A 397 23.73 -20.14 -8.16
C ALA A 397 24.39 -19.14 -7.17
N ASN A 398 23.67 -18.73 -6.13
CA ASN A 398 24.12 -17.72 -5.18
C ASN A 398 24.45 -18.28 -3.78
N GLY A 399 24.48 -19.62 -3.61
CA GLY A 399 24.84 -20.27 -2.35
C GLY A 399 23.84 -20.05 -1.21
N GLY A 400 22.57 -19.81 -1.51
CA GLY A 400 21.50 -19.60 -0.52
C GLY A 400 20.51 -18.52 -0.92
N LEU A 401 19.41 -18.42 -0.17
CA LEU A 401 18.42 -17.38 -0.34
C LEU A 401 18.92 -16.08 0.31
N ASN A 402 19.51 -15.21 -0.51
CA ASN A 402 20.16 -13.97 -0.09
C ASN A 402 19.84 -12.83 -1.08
N PRO A 403 20.28 -11.57 -0.84
CA PRO A 403 19.98 -10.46 -1.75
C PRO A 403 20.49 -10.64 -3.18
N ALA A 404 21.53 -11.46 -3.42
CA ALA A 404 21.99 -11.77 -4.77
C ALA A 404 21.03 -12.73 -5.47
N ALA A 405 20.59 -13.78 -4.79
CA ALA A 405 19.58 -14.69 -5.32
C ALA A 405 18.29 -13.96 -5.74
N LEU A 406 17.79 -13.01 -4.93
CA LEU A 406 16.57 -12.27 -5.27
C LEU A 406 16.71 -11.43 -6.56
N ARG A 407 17.90 -10.90 -6.85
CA ARG A 407 18.14 -10.15 -8.11
C ARG A 407 18.02 -11.05 -9.34
N ASP A 408 18.25 -12.34 -9.19
CA ASP A 408 18.17 -13.34 -10.25
C ASP A 408 16.76 -13.95 -10.38
N MET A 409 15.74 -13.34 -9.75
CA MET A 409 14.34 -13.80 -9.78
C MET A 409 13.38 -12.76 -10.41
N PRO A 410 13.54 -12.41 -11.70
CA PRO A 410 12.70 -11.40 -12.35
C PRO A 410 11.22 -11.78 -12.40
N THR A 411 10.88 -13.07 -12.48
CA THR A 411 9.48 -13.53 -12.47
C THR A 411 8.85 -13.32 -11.10
N VAL A 412 9.57 -13.61 -10.02
CA VAL A 412 9.11 -13.30 -8.65
C VAL A 412 8.91 -11.80 -8.47
N GLN A 413 9.86 -10.98 -8.91
CA GLN A 413 9.74 -9.51 -8.82
C GLN A 413 8.52 -8.99 -9.58
N SER A 414 8.30 -9.44 -10.81
CA SER A 414 7.11 -9.09 -11.60
C SER A 414 5.81 -9.53 -10.92
N ALA A 415 5.77 -10.72 -10.31
CA ALA A 415 4.59 -11.20 -9.58
C ALA A 415 4.29 -10.35 -8.33
N VAL A 416 5.32 -9.85 -7.63
CA VAL A 416 5.21 -8.94 -6.49
C VAL A 416 4.68 -7.57 -6.93
N TRP A 417 5.28 -6.97 -7.97
CA TRP A 417 4.80 -5.68 -8.49
C TRP A 417 3.37 -5.77 -9.00
N GLU A 418 2.97 -6.88 -9.62
CA GLU A 418 1.58 -7.08 -10.04
C GLU A 418 0.62 -7.15 -8.87
N ALA A 419 1.03 -7.74 -7.74
CA ALA A 419 0.20 -7.77 -6.53
C ALA A 419 0.04 -6.36 -5.95
N LEU A 420 1.13 -5.60 -5.87
CA LEU A 420 1.14 -4.21 -5.40
C LEU A 420 0.36 -3.27 -6.33
N ARG A 421 0.38 -3.50 -7.65
CA ARG A 421 -0.41 -2.74 -8.63
C ARG A 421 -1.90 -3.02 -8.47
N ILE A 422 -2.31 -4.30 -8.51
CA ILE A 422 -3.73 -4.66 -8.59
C ILE A 422 -4.45 -4.47 -7.25
N GLU A 423 -3.75 -4.64 -6.13
CA GLU A 423 -4.29 -4.55 -4.79
C GLU A 423 -3.31 -3.81 -3.86
N PRO A 424 -3.14 -2.48 -4.04
CA PRO A 424 -2.29 -1.68 -3.16
C PRO A 424 -2.74 -1.80 -1.69
N PRO A 425 -1.84 -2.11 -0.74
CA PRO A 425 -2.21 -2.28 0.67
C PRO A 425 -2.82 -1.03 1.32
N VAL A 426 -2.40 0.16 0.88
CA VAL A 426 -2.90 1.46 1.35
C VAL A 426 -3.53 2.20 0.16
N PRO A 427 -4.86 2.07 -0.04
CA PRO A 427 -5.50 2.47 -1.30
C PRO A 427 -5.80 3.97 -1.42
N PHE A 428 -5.58 4.78 -0.38
CA PHE A 428 -5.98 6.18 -0.35
C PHE A 428 -4.82 7.13 -0.08
N GLN A 429 -4.72 8.18 -0.90
CA GLN A 429 -3.70 9.23 -0.79
C GLN A 429 -4.37 10.59 -0.82
N TYR A 430 -3.84 11.53 -0.02
CA TYR A 430 -4.41 12.86 0.12
C TYR A 430 -3.33 13.92 0.03
N GLY A 431 -3.71 15.12 -0.40
CA GLY A 431 -2.83 16.29 -0.45
C GLY A 431 -3.64 17.56 -0.61
N ARG A 432 -3.25 18.63 0.08
CA ARG A 432 -3.94 19.92 -0.01
C ARG A 432 -3.25 20.82 -1.02
N ALA A 433 -3.98 21.39 -1.97
CA ALA A 433 -3.39 22.30 -2.96
C ALA A 433 -2.72 23.51 -2.28
N LYS A 434 -1.43 23.75 -2.54
CA LYS A 434 -0.66 24.89 -1.99
C LYS A 434 -0.96 26.20 -2.72
N GLU A 435 -1.42 26.08 -3.95
CA GLU A 435 -1.73 27.16 -4.87
C GLU A 435 -2.87 26.76 -5.81
N ASP A 436 -3.39 27.72 -6.57
CA ASP A 436 -4.30 27.41 -7.68
C ASP A 436 -3.51 26.60 -8.73
N LEU A 437 -4.00 25.43 -9.09
CA LEU A 437 -3.30 24.50 -9.97
C LEU A 437 -4.24 23.89 -11.01
N ILE A 438 -3.66 23.43 -12.12
CA ILE A 438 -4.37 22.68 -13.15
C ILE A 438 -4.05 21.21 -12.98
N VAL A 439 -5.08 20.38 -12.77
CA VAL A 439 -4.97 18.92 -12.80
C VAL A 439 -5.48 18.42 -14.13
N GLU A 440 -4.67 17.61 -14.82
CA GLU A 440 -5.09 16.97 -16.07
C GLU A 440 -5.51 15.53 -15.82
N SER A 441 -6.65 15.13 -16.38
CA SER A 441 -6.96 13.72 -16.64
C SER A 441 -6.57 13.37 -18.07
N HIS A 442 -6.89 12.15 -18.51
CA HIS A 442 -6.72 11.74 -19.90
C HIS A 442 -7.55 12.56 -20.91
N GLU A 443 -8.60 13.26 -20.49
CA GLU A 443 -9.59 13.86 -21.41
C GLU A 443 -9.82 15.36 -21.20
N ALA A 444 -9.49 15.90 -20.03
CA ALA A 444 -9.75 17.29 -19.70
C ALA A 444 -8.73 17.82 -18.68
N ALA A 445 -8.62 19.13 -18.63
CA ALA A 445 -7.92 19.86 -17.58
C ALA A 445 -8.93 20.48 -16.62
N PHE A 446 -8.58 20.55 -15.34
CA PHE A 446 -9.44 21.01 -14.26
C PHE A 446 -8.72 22.04 -13.39
N GLN A 447 -9.38 23.15 -13.11
CA GLN A 447 -8.86 24.14 -12.18
C GLN A 447 -9.19 23.76 -10.74
N VAL A 448 -8.15 23.59 -9.93
CA VAL A 448 -8.21 23.36 -8.48
C VAL A 448 -7.73 24.63 -7.79
N LYS A 449 -8.45 25.06 -6.77
CA LYS A 449 -8.12 26.25 -5.97
C LYS A 449 -7.21 25.91 -4.81
N LYS A 450 -6.37 26.87 -4.44
CA LYS A 450 -5.55 26.79 -3.23
C LYS A 450 -6.40 26.39 -2.02
N GLY A 451 -5.91 25.44 -1.23
CA GLY A 451 -6.54 24.95 -0.01
C GLY A 451 -7.53 23.80 -0.23
N GLU A 452 -7.96 23.51 -1.46
CA GLU A 452 -8.80 22.36 -1.75
C GLU A 452 -8.07 21.05 -1.45
N MET A 453 -8.81 20.09 -0.88
CA MET A 453 -8.29 18.75 -0.57
C MET A 453 -8.39 17.87 -1.81
N LEU A 454 -7.26 17.41 -2.31
CA LEU A 454 -7.18 16.35 -3.30
C LEU A 454 -7.14 15.00 -2.59
N ALA A 455 -7.88 14.04 -3.12
CA ALA A 455 -7.88 12.66 -2.69
C ALA A 455 -7.67 11.76 -3.90
N GLY A 456 -7.03 10.61 -3.71
CA GLY A 456 -6.85 9.61 -4.75
C GLY A 456 -7.27 8.23 -4.24
N TYR A 457 -8.01 7.48 -5.07
CA TYR A 457 -8.24 6.04 -4.84
C TYR A 457 -7.33 5.23 -5.76
N MET A 458 -6.15 4.87 -5.23
CA MET A 458 -5.06 4.26 -5.97
C MET A 458 -5.43 3.00 -6.76
N PRO A 459 -6.30 2.10 -6.27
CA PRO A 459 -6.70 0.94 -7.05
C PRO A 459 -7.32 1.28 -8.40
N MET A 460 -7.93 2.46 -8.60
CA MET A 460 -8.43 2.86 -9.93
C MET A 460 -7.32 3.39 -10.82
N ALA A 461 -6.40 4.22 -10.29
CA ALA A 461 -5.22 4.69 -11.03
C ALA A 461 -4.31 3.53 -11.46
N CYS A 462 -4.00 2.60 -10.56
CA CYS A 462 -3.19 1.41 -10.87
C CYS A 462 -3.91 0.38 -11.77
N ARG A 463 -5.21 0.56 -12.06
CA ARG A 463 -6.01 -0.27 -12.96
C ARG A 463 -6.62 0.55 -14.09
N ASP A 464 -5.94 1.62 -14.49
CA ASP A 464 -6.38 2.45 -15.59
C ASP A 464 -6.27 1.70 -16.92
N PRO A 465 -7.38 1.47 -17.65
CA PRO A 465 -7.36 0.77 -18.94
C PRO A 465 -6.64 1.54 -20.05
N LYS A 466 -6.36 2.84 -19.87
CA LYS A 466 -5.54 3.63 -20.81
C LYS A 466 -4.05 3.36 -20.66
N VAL A 467 -3.64 2.73 -19.55
CA VAL A 467 -2.24 2.40 -19.24
C VAL A 467 -2.00 0.90 -19.25
N PHE A 468 -2.89 0.11 -18.65
CA PHE A 468 -2.73 -1.33 -18.50
C PHE A 468 -3.72 -2.13 -19.33
N THR A 469 -3.22 -3.09 -20.12
CA THR A 469 -4.05 -4.11 -20.77
C THR A 469 -4.59 -5.10 -19.74
N ASP A 470 -5.86 -5.51 -19.85
CA ASP A 470 -6.54 -6.34 -18.85
C ASP A 470 -6.28 -5.86 -17.39
N PRO A 471 -6.63 -4.60 -17.07
CA PRO A 471 -6.17 -3.94 -15.85
C PRO A 471 -6.69 -4.61 -14.57
N ASP A 472 -7.85 -5.26 -14.66
CA ASP A 472 -8.51 -5.99 -13.55
C ASP A 472 -7.99 -7.43 -13.37
N SER A 473 -7.10 -7.92 -14.23
CA SER A 473 -6.56 -9.28 -14.15
C SER A 473 -5.18 -9.28 -13.52
N TYR A 474 -4.93 -10.24 -12.62
CA TYR A 474 -3.60 -10.49 -12.06
C TYR A 474 -2.77 -11.24 -13.10
N ASN A 475 -1.85 -10.53 -13.76
CA ASN A 475 -0.88 -11.10 -14.69
C ASN A 475 0.53 -11.04 -14.06
N PRO A 476 1.03 -12.13 -13.47
CA PRO A 476 2.31 -12.10 -12.76
C PRO A 476 3.53 -11.89 -13.68
N LYS A 477 3.35 -11.97 -15.01
CA LYS A 477 4.39 -11.71 -16.01
C LYS A 477 4.33 -10.29 -16.59
N ARG A 478 3.43 -9.42 -16.11
CA ARG A 478 3.17 -8.09 -16.69
C ARG A 478 4.40 -7.21 -16.82
N PHE A 479 5.34 -7.32 -15.88
CA PHE A 479 6.52 -6.45 -15.81
C PHE A 479 7.79 -7.12 -16.36
N LEU A 480 7.65 -8.25 -17.08
CA LEU A 480 8.78 -8.90 -17.74
C LEU A 480 9.07 -8.27 -19.10
N GLY A 481 10.36 -8.26 -19.47
CA GLY A 481 10.85 -7.70 -20.73
C GLY A 481 10.79 -6.17 -20.80
N ASP A 482 11.38 -5.60 -21.85
CA ASP A 482 11.58 -4.15 -21.96
C ASP A 482 10.27 -3.34 -21.91
N GLU A 483 9.21 -3.83 -22.57
CA GLU A 483 7.90 -3.16 -22.53
C GLU A 483 7.23 -3.26 -21.16
N GLY A 484 7.36 -4.41 -20.48
CA GLY A 484 6.84 -4.58 -19.13
C GLY A 484 7.56 -3.68 -18.11
N GLN A 485 8.87 -3.51 -18.26
CA GLN A 485 9.67 -2.63 -17.40
C GLN A 485 9.27 -1.16 -17.50
N LYS A 486 8.84 -0.68 -18.68
CA LYS A 486 8.29 0.68 -18.83
C LYS A 486 7.02 0.92 -18.02
N LEU A 487 6.28 -0.14 -17.67
CA LEU A 487 5.06 -0.04 -16.88
C LEU A 487 5.32 0.09 -15.36
N VAL A 488 6.55 -0.15 -14.90
CA VAL A 488 6.89 -0.13 -13.47
C VAL A 488 6.68 1.27 -12.87
N GLN A 489 6.86 2.34 -13.65
CA GLN A 489 6.59 3.72 -13.22
C GLN A 489 5.13 3.94 -12.75
N TYR A 490 4.19 3.12 -13.22
CA TYR A 490 2.77 3.19 -12.88
C TYR A 490 2.38 2.31 -11.69
N VAL A 491 3.37 1.72 -11.00
CA VAL A 491 3.18 0.97 -9.75
C VAL A 491 3.34 1.96 -8.59
N LEU A 492 2.22 2.38 -7.99
CA LEU A 492 2.16 3.57 -7.13
C LEU A 492 2.05 3.29 -5.62
N TRP A 493 2.15 2.01 -5.20
CA TRP A 493 1.85 1.54 -3.83
C TRP A 493 2.59 2.31 -2.73
N SER A 494 3.77 2.84 -3.05
CA SER A 494 4.66 3.52 -2.12
C SER A 494 4.37 5.02 -1.93
N ASN A 495 3.25 5.54 -2.49
CA ASN A 495 2.96 6.97 -2.61
C ASN A 495 4.01 7.71 -3.48
N GLY A 496 4.35 7.08 -4.61
CA GLY A 496 5.25 7.56 -5.66
C GLY A 496 5.49 6.44 -6.68
N PRO A 497 5.97 6.76 -7.90
CA PRO A 497 6.38 5.76 -8.88
C PRO A 497 7.40 4.77 -8.31
N GLU A 498 7.25 3.48 -8.59
CA GLU A 498 8.20 2.45 -8.13
C GLU A 498 9.63 2.69 -8.68
N THR A 499 9.76 3.40 -9.79
CA THR A 499 11.02 3.83 -10.40
C THR A 499 11.72 4.99 -9.68
N GLU A 500 11.05 5.64 -8.71
CA GLU A 500 11.61 6.74 -7.91
C GLU A 500 11.99 6.29 -6.50
N ASP A 501 12.93 7.00 -5.87
CA ASP A 501 13.41 6.69 -4.53
C ASP A 501 12.79 7.58 -3.44
N PRO A 502 12.53 7.03 -2.24
CA PRO A 502 12.16 7.85 -1.11
C PRO A 502 13.33 8.73 -0.70
N THR A 503 13.09 10.03 -0.59
CA THR A 503 14.08 11.03 -0.18
C THR A 503 13.61 11.78 1.05
N LEU A 504 14.50 12.55 1.69
CA LEU A 504 14.12 13.45 2.79
C LEU A 504 13.15 14.55 2.37
N ALA A 505 13.09 14.86 1.06
CA ALA A 505 12.29 15.93 0.49
C ALA A 505 10.90 15.49 0.00
N ASN A 506 10.66 14.18 -0.17
CA ASN A 506 9.37 13.67 -0.66
C ASN A 506 8.59 12.92 0.43
N LYS A 507 7.35 12.52 0.11
CA LYS A 507 6.48 11.73 1.00
C LYS A 507 6.31 10.28 0.56
N GLN A 508 7.21 9.79 -0.29
CA GLN A 508 7.25 8.37 -0.66
C GLN A 508 7.68 7.53 0.55
N CYS A 509 7.15 6.31 0.64
CA CYS A 509 7.37 5.36 1.72
C CYS A 509 8.88 5.16 1.99
N PRO A 510 9.40 5.45 3.20
CA PRO A 510 10.81 5.27 3.50
C PRO A 510 11.25 3.79 3.41
N GLY A 511 10.30 2.86 3.57
CA GLY A 511 10.52 1.42 3.44
C GLY A 511 10.31 0.85 2.04
N LYS A 512 10.25 1.65 0.96
CA LYS A 512 9.96 1.15 -0.41
C LYS A 512 10.77 -0.10 -0.78
N ASN A 513 12.10 0.04 -0.83
CA ASN A 513 13.01 -1.04 -1.23
C ASN A 513 12.99 -2.21 -0.23
N PHE A 514 12.82 -1.90 1.06
CA PHE A 514 12.70 -2.91 2.11
C PHE A 514 11.47 -3.81 1.89
N ILE A 515 10.28 -3.24 1.69
CA ILE A 515 9.03 -3.99 1.51
C ILE A 515 9.04 -4.79 0.21
N VAL A 516 9.56 -4.25 -0.89
CA VAL A 516 9.70 -5.01 -2.15
C VAL A 516 10.64 -6.20 -1.98
N THR A 517 11.77 -6.00 -1.31
CA THR A 517 12.72 -7.09 -0.99
C THR A 517 12.07 -8.15 -0.11
N LEU A 518 11.36 -7.75 0.96
CA LEU A 518 10.65 -8.69 1.84
C LEU A 518 9.57 -9.48 1.10
N SER A 519 8.88 -8.83 0.17
CA SER A 519 7.81 -9.46 -0.62
C SER A 519 8.38 -10.51 -1.57
N GLN A 520 9.51 -10.22 -2.22
CA GLN A 520 10.23 -11.20 -3.05
C GLN A 520 10.75 -12.35 -2.21
N LEU A 521 11.38 -12.05 -1.06
CA LEU A 521 11.85 -13.05 -0.11
C LEU A 521 10.71 -13.96 0.35
N PHE A 522 9.55 -13.39 0.72
CA PHE A 522 8.38 -14.15 1.14
C PHE A 522 7.87 -15.11 0.07
N VAL A 523 7.76 -14.64 -1.19
CA VAL A 523 7.36 -15.51 -2.31
C VAL A 523 8.43 -16.58 -2.57
N ALA A 524 9.71 -16.23 -2.54
CA ALA A 524 10.81 -17.18 -2.72
C ALA A 524 10.83 -18.25 -1.62
N GLU A 525 10.57 -17.90 -0.36
CA GLU A 525 10.46 -18.85 0.76
C GLU A 525 9.32 -19.86 0.58
N ILE A 526 8.20 -19.45 -0.03
CA ILE A 526 7.11 -20.37 -0.36
C ILE A 526 7.59 -21.38 -1.41
N PHE A 527 8.18 -20.90 -2.52
CA PHE A 527 8.51 -21.74 -3.68
C PHE A 527 9.88 -22.42 -3.64
N SER A 528 10.69 -22.09 -2.63
CA SER A 528 11.86 -22.89 -2.24
C SER A 528 11.41 -24.22 -1.60
N ARG A 529 10.32 -24.19 -0.83
CA ARG A 529 9.79 -25.34 -0.08
C ARG A 529 8.69 -26.11 -0.82
N PHE A 530 7.84 -25.41 -1.57
CA PHE A 530 6.66 -25.99 -2.22
C PHE A 530 6.74 -25.87 -3.74
N GLU A 531 6.40 -26.94 -4.44
CA GLU A 531 6.24 -26.95 -5.89
C GLU A 531 4.93 -26.26 -6.31
N THR A 532 3.86 -26.56 -5.57
CA THR A 532 2.55 -25.94 -5.78
C THR A 532 1.82 -25.71 -4.47
N ILE A 533 1.09 -24.59 -4.39
CA ILE A 533 0.15 -24.26 -3.33
C ILE A 533 -1.21 -23.92 -3.96
N GLN A 534 -2.31 -24.35 -3.34
CA GLN A 534 -3.66 -23.98 -3.79
C GLN A 534 -4.41 -23.28 -2.66
N VAL A 535 -4.76 -22.01 -2.91
CA VAL A 535 -5.44 -21.17 -1.92
C VAL A 535 -6.79 -20.72 -2.46
N ASP A 536 -7.84 -20.82 -1.64
CA ASP A 536 -9.10 -20.15 -1.90
C ASP A 536 -8.91 -18.64 -1.77
N TYR A 537 -9.11 -17.92 -2.87
CA TYR A 537 -8.86 -16.48 -2.91
C TYR A 537 -9.74 -15.68 -1.94
N ALA A 538 -10.98 -16.12 -1.69
CA ALA A 538 -11.91 -15.36 -0.86
C ALA A 538 -11.66 -15.63 0.63
N SER A 539 -11.50 -16.88 1.03
CA SER A 539 -11.32 -17.27 2.43
C SER A 539 -9.86 -17.27 2.89
N GLY A 540 -8.89 -17.31 1.97
CA GLY A 540 -7.49 -17.56 2.30
C GLY A 540 -7.22 -18.99 2.79
N GLU A 541 -8.18 -19.90 2.59
CA GLU A 541 -8.06 -21.31 2.96
C GLU A 541 -7.06 -22.00 2.02
N LEU A 542 -6.04 -22.62 2.60
CA LEU A 542 -5.11 -23.50 1.92
C LEU A 542 -5.77 -24.86 1.75
N ARG A 543 -5.89 -25.30 0.49
CA ARG A 543 -6.56 -26.56 0.09
C ARG A 543 -5.58 -27.67 -0.26
N SER A 544 -4.41 -27.31 -0.78
CA SER A 544 -3.35 -28.28 -1.07
C SER A 544 -1.96 -27.64 -1.03
N LEU A 545 -0.98 -28.46 -0.66
CA LEU A 545 0.45 -28.18 -0.71
C LEU A 545 1.16 -29.39 -1.31
N LYS A 546 2.06 -29.15 -2.26
CA LYS A 546 2.99 -30.16 -2.76
C LYS A 546 4.40 -29.71 -2.46
N ARG A 547 5.12 -30.46 -1.63
CA ARG A 547 6.55 -30.20 -1.34
C ARG A 547 7.39 -30.41 -2.60
N VAL A 548 8.50 -29.69 -2.69
CA VAL A 548 9.57 -30.00 -3.63
C VAL A 548 10.13 -31.39 -3.26
N SER A 549 10.29 -32.25 -4.27
CA SER A 549 10.83 -33.61 -4.15
C SER A 549 12.33 -33.63 -3.92
#